data_AF-A0A964H0R6-F1
#
_entry.id   AF-A0A964H0R6-F1
#
_cell.length_a   1.000
_cell.length_b   1.000
_cell.length_c   1.000
_cell.angle_alpha   90.00
_cell.angle_beta   90.00
_cell.angle_gamma   90.00
#
_symmetry.space_group_name_H-M   'P 1'
#
loop_
_entity.id
_entity.type
_entity.pdbx_description
1 polymer ?
#
loop_
_entity_poly.entity_id
_entity_poly.type
_entity_poly.pdbx_seq_one_letter_code
_entity_poly.pdbx_strand_id
1 'polypeptide(L)' 'MDPQDVKLGRARGAAAAKEPYRIALQASDAGKVELERAEKPATVKRYLAEAAQEIGVRVRSSWEDPKQQRVLLWKKSKR' A
#
# COMPACT_ATOMS: atom_id res chain seq x y z
N MET A 1 -0.68 8.15 -17.60
CA MET A 1 -0.08 7.55 -16.39
C MET A 1 -1.10 6.60 -15.82
N ASP A 2 -0.82 5.30 -15.85
CA ASP A 2 -1.72 4.27 -15.31
C ASP A 2 -1.75 4.32 -13.77
N PRO A 3 -2.92 4.53 -13.14
CA PRO A 3 -3.07 4.59 -11.68
C PRO A 3 -2.83 3.25 -10.95
N GLN A 4 -2.49 2.18 -11.67
CA GLN A 4 -2.47 0.81 -11.14
C GLN A 4 -1.11 0.37 -10.59
N ASP A 5 -0.06 1.16 -10.82
CA ASP A 5 1.32 0.82 -10.48
C ASP A 5 1.91 1.81 -9.46
N VAL A 6 1.57 1.62 -8.19
CA VAL A 6 2.09 2.45 -7.10
C VAL A 6 3.44 1.89 -6.66
N LYS A 7 4.53 2.36 -7.28
CA LYS A 7 5.90 2.08 -6.84
C LYS A 7 6.25 2.98 -5.65
N LEU A 8 6.21 2.42 -4.45
CA LEU A 8 6.55 3.13 -3.22
C LEU A 8 8.03 2.91 -2.90
N GLY A 9 8.89 3.79 -3.42
CA GLY A 9 10.32 3.79 -3.09
C GLY A 9 10.60 4.56 -1.78
N ARG A 10 11.47 3.99 -0.94
CA ARG A 10 12.03 4.50 0.33
C ARG A 10 11.48 5.82 0.85
N ALA A 11 10.56 5.72 1.82
CA ALA A 11 10.10 6.87 2.57
C ALA A 11 11.12 7.37 3.61
N ARG A 12 11.75 8.52 3.34
CA ARG A 12 12.34 9.36 4.39
C ARG A 12 11.19 9.98 5.21
N GLY A 13 10.92 9.40 6.38
CA GLY A 13 9.95 9.90 7.38
C GLY A 13 8.58 9.23 7.34
N ALA A 14 8.07 8.79 8.50
CA ALA A 14 6.83 8.02 8.61
C ALA A 14 5.56 8.78 8.16
N ALA A 15 5.54 10.12 8.26
CA ALA A 15 4.43 10.93 7.75
C ALA A 15 4.46 11.03 6.20
N ALA A 16 5.65 11.26 5.62
CA ALA A 16 5.85 11.21 4.18
C ALA A 16 5.66 9.78 3.61
N ALA A 17 5.85 8.76 4.44
CA ALA A 17 5.62 7.37 4.06
C ALA A 17 4.15 7.04 3.83
N LYS A 18 3.21 7.66 4.56
CA LYS A 18 1.78 7.33 4.50
C LYS A 18 1.02 8.06 3.39
N GLU A 19 1.49 9.25 3.01
CA GLU A 19 0.87 10.09 1.98
C GLU A 19 0.65 9.35 0.64
N PRO A 20 1.63 8.60 0.10
CA PRO A 20 1.44 7.87 -1.14
C PRO A 20 0.35 6.79 -1.07
N TYR A 21 0.18 6.14 0.09
CA TYR A 21 -0.87 5.15 0.28
C TYR A 21 -2.25 5.80 0.28
N ARG A 22 -2.40 6.97 0.92
CA ARG A 22 -3.67 7.71 0.88
C ARG A 22 -4.02 8.15 -0.54
N ILE A 23 -3.07 8.73 -1.27
CA ILE A 23 -3.27 9.17 -2.65
C ILE A 23 -3.71 7.98 -3.51
N ALA A 24 -3.02 6.84 -3.41
CA ALA A 24 -3.36 5.62 -4.12
C ALA A 24 -4.78 5.12 -3.78
N LEU A 25 -5.14 5.11 -2.49
CA LEU A 25 -6.45 4.70 -2.03
C LEU A 25 -7.56 5.68 -2.45
N GLN A 26 -7.29 6.98 -2.57
CA GLN A 26 -8.28 7.93 -3.07
C GLN A 26 -8.44 7.81 -4.59
N ALA A 27 -7.35 7.56 -5.32
CA ALA A 27 -7.33 7.51 -6.78
C ALA A 27 -7.88 6.21 -7.38
N SER A 28 -7.77 5.08 -6.67
CA SER A 28 -8.14 3.76 -7.22
C SER A 28 -8.81 2.84 -6.19
N ASP A 29 -9.61 1.90 -6.66
CA ASP A 29 -10.25 0.85 -5.85
C ASP A 29 -9.38 -0.38 -5.62
N ALA A 30 -8.30 -0.53 -6.40
CA ALA A 30 -7.32 -1.58 -6.25
C ALA A 30 -5.94 -1.12 -6.75
N GLY A 31 -4.90 -1.78 -6.27
CA GLY A 31 -3.55 -1.52 -6.73
C GLY A 31 -2.55 -2.53 -6.17
N LYS A 32 -1.29 -2.29 -6.48
CA LYS A 32 -0.16 -3.04 -5.94
C LYS A 32 0.89 -2.09 -5.37
N VAL A 33 1.64 -2.59 -4.40
CA VAL A 33 2.79 -1.93 -3.81
C VAL A 33 3.99 -2.85 -3.98
N GLU A 34 4.96 -2.41 -4.78
CA GLU A 34 6.22 -3.11 -4.94
C GLU A 34 7.21 -2.62 -3.87
N LEU A 35 7.76 -3.55 -3.10
CA LEU A 35 8.71 -3.30 -2.03
C LEU A 35 10.14 -3.40 -2.54
N GLU A 36 10.98 -2.48 -2.07
CA GLU A 36 12.42 -2.58 -2.21
C GLU A 36 13.02 -3.56 -1.18
N ARG A 37 14.20 -4.12 -1.46
CA ARG A 37 14.90 -5.08 -0.57
C ARG A 37 15.11 -4.58 0.87
N ALA A 38 15.11 -3.27 1.09
CA ALA A 38 15.31 -2.67 2.41
C ALA A 38 14.00 -2.45 3.18
N GLU A 39 12.84 -2.65 2.55
CA GLU A 39 11.55 -2.40 3.17
C GLU A 39 11.04 -3.62 3.92
N LYS A 40 10.37 -3.36 5.05
CA LYS A 40 9.81 -4.41 5.89
C LYS A 40 8.35 -4.65 5.47
N PRO A 41 7.98 -5.86 5.01
CA PRO A 41 6.61 -6.18 4.59
C PRO A 41 5.54 -5.83 5.62
N ALA A 42 5.81 -6.11 6.90
CA ALA A 42 4.90 -5.79 8.00
C ALA A 42 4.63 -4.28 8.13
N THR A 43 5.65 -3.45 7.90
CA THR A 43 5.53 -1.99 7.98
C THR A 43 4.66 -1.44 6.85
N VAL A 44 4.85 -1.94 5.63
CA VAL A 44 4.05 -1.55 4.45
C VAL A 44 2.58 -1.90 4.65
N LYS A 45 2.29 -3.12 5.12
CA LYS A 45 0.92 -3.55 5.40
C LYS A 45 0.25 -2.69 6.48
N ARG A 46 1.02 -2.32 7.52
CA ARG A 46 0.54 -1.41 8.57
C ARG A 46 0.24 -0.01 8.02
N TYR A 47 1.14 0.58 7.23
CA TYR A 47 0.93 1.91 6.66
C TYR A 47 -0.25 1.96 5.70
N LEU A 48 -0.45 0.93 4.87
CA LEU A 48 -1.64 0.81 4.03
C LEU A 48 -2.93 0.74 4.87
N ALA A 49 -2.93 -0.03 5.96
CA ALA A 49 -4.09 -0.15 6.84
C ALA A 49 -4.39 1.17 7.59
N GLU A 50 -3.37 1.84 8.12
CA GLU A 50 -3.50 3.15 8.76
C GLU A 50 -4.03 4.20 7.76
N ALA A 51 -3.47 4.26 6.55
CA ALA A 51 -3.92 5.19 5.51
C ALA A 51 -5.38 4.93 5.10
N ALA A 52 -5.79 3.66 5.00
CA ALA A 52 -7.17 3.29 4.72
C ALA A 52 -8.12 3.73 5.84
N GLN A 53 -7.72 3.53 7.10
CA GLN A 53 -8.48 3.96 8.26
C GLN A 53 -8.61 5.49 8.33
N GLU A 54 -7.53 6.23 8.05
CA GLU A 54 -7.49 7.70 8.04
C GLU A 54 -8.49 8.30 7.03
N ILE A 55 -8.73 7.64 5.89
CA ILE A 55 -9.71 8.08 4.89
C ILE A 55 -11.07 7.35 4.97
N GLY A 56 -11.28 6.52 5.99
CA GLY A 56 -12.56 5.85 6.25
C GLY A 56 -12.89 4.67 5.33
N VAL A 57 -11.92 4.07 4.63
CA VAL A 57 -12.13 2.91 3.74
C VAL A 57 -11.62 1.61 4.37
N ARG A 58 -12.24 0.48 4.01
CA ARG A 58 -11.72 -0.85 4.32
C ARG A 58 -10.93 -1.38 3.13
N VAL A 59 -9.80 -2.02 3.38
CA VAL A 59 -8.96 -2.65 2.36
C VAL A 59 -8.67 -4.10 2.71
N ARG A 60 -8.65 -4.96 1.70
CA ARG A 60 -8.07 -6.31 1.78
C ARG A 60 -6.73 -6.28 1.06
N SER A 61 -5.75 -6.96 1.63
CA SER A 61 -4.41 -7.04 1.03
C SER A 61 -3.84 -8.46 1.11
N SER A 62 -3.13 -8.84 0.06
CA SER A 62 -2.49 -10.15 -0.11
C SER A 62 -1.14 -9.99 -0.79
N TRP A 63 -0.18 -10.82 -0.42
CA TRP A 63 1.12 -10.85 -1.10
C TRP A 63 1.02 -11.68 -2.37
N GLU A 64 1.55 -11.16 -3.48
CA GLU A 64 1.61 -11.90 -4.77
C GLU A 64 2.48 -13.15 -4.63
N ASP A 65 3.65 -13.01 -3.99
CA ASP A 65 4.49 -14.13 -3.54
C ASP A 65 4.56 -14.11 -2.00
N PRO A 66 3.95 -15.09 -1.30
CA PRO A 66 3.94 -15.12 0.16
C PRO A 66 5.31 -15.42 0.78
N LYS A 67 6.26 -15.99 0.02
CA LYS A 67 7.62 -16.30 0.49
C LYS A 67 8.54 -15.10 0.36
N GLN A 68 8.43 -14.36 -0.74
CA GLN A 68 9.29 -13.20 -1.00
C GLN A 68 8.70 -11.88 -0.48
N GLN A 69 7.37 -11.79 -0.37
CA GLN A 69 6.63 -10.61 0.11
C GLN A 69 7.09 -9.29 -0.53
N ARG A 70 7.37 -9.34 -1.85
CA ARG A 70 7.87 -8.20 -2.62
C ARG A 70 6.76 -7.35 -3.21
N VAL A 71 5.59 -7.92 -3.46
CA VAL A 71 4.47 -7.20 -4.06
C VAL A 71 3.23 -7.40 -3.20
N LEU A 72 2.76 -6.32 -2.58
CA LEU A 72 1.50 -6.30 -1.84
C LEU A 72 0.38 -5.87 -2.78
N LEU A 73 -0.51 -6.79 -3.10
CA LEU A 73 -1.75 -6.48 -3.79
C LEU A 73 -2.77 -5.98 -2.77
N TRP A 74 -3.56 -4.97 -3.13
CA TRP A 74 -4.63 -4.44 -2.30
C TRP A 74 -5.87 -4.09 -3.12
N LYS A 75 -7.02 -4.19 -2.45
CA LYS A 75 -8.32 -3.82 -3.01
C LYS A 75 -9.22 -3.28 -1.91
N LYS A 76 -9.94 -2.19 -2.18
CA LYS A 76 -10.99 -1.69 -1.30
C LYS A 76 -12.08 -2.74 -1.15
N SER A 77 -12.48 -2.97 0.09
CA SER A 77 -13.63 -3.80 0.40
C SER A 77 -14.84 -2.90 0.55
N LYS A 78 -15.97 -3.30 -0.05
CA LYS A 78 -17.27 -2.73 0.34
C LYS A 78 -17.51 -3.09 1.82
N ARG A 79 -18.12 -2.15 2.53
CA ARG A 79 -18.27 -2.18 3.99
C ARG A 79 -19.11 -3.36 4.44
#